data_AF-A0A0P8UZ08-F1
#
_entry.id   AF-A0A0P8UZ08-F1
#
_cell.length_a   1.000
_cell.length_b   1.000
_cell.length_c   1.000
_cell.angle_alpha   90.00
_cell.angle_beta   90.00
_cell.angle_gamma   90.00
#
_symmetry.space_group_name_H-M   'P 1'
#
loop_
_entity.id
_entity.type
_entity.pdbx_description
1 polymer ?
#
loop_
_entity_poly.entity_id
_entity_poly.type
_entity_poly.pdbx_seq_one_letter_code
_entity_poly.pdbx_strand_id
1 'polypeptide(L)' 'MKESQTRSILAVVTLDKNLVIHSSAPTFLAKDKESQEKIASELGRVLAGNVYGLANGVIIITQE' A
#
# COMPACT_ATOMS: atom_id res chain seq x y z
N MET A 1 -11.90 11.37 25.22
CA MET A 1 -11.12 10.25 24.66
C MET A 1 -10.17 10.84 23.64
N LYS A 2 -8.85 10.63 23.74
CA LYS A 2 -7.94 11.00 22.64
C LYS A 2 -8.24 10.02 21.51
N GLU A 3 -8.79 10.49 20.40
CA GLU A 3 -8.90 9.68 19.20
C GLU A 3 -7.50 9.18 18.85
N SER A 4 -7.33 7.86 18.84
CA SER A 4 -6.15 7.25 18.23
C SER A 4 -6.25 7.60 16.75
N GLN A 5 -5.32 8.42 16.25
CA GLN A 5 -5.23 8.73 14.83
C GLN A 5 -4.74 7.48 14.10
N THR A 6 -5.66 6.58 13.78
CA THR A 6 -5.38 5.45 12.91
C THR A 6 -5.10 6.02 11.53
N ARG A 7 -3.86 5.88 11.03
CA ARG A 7 -3.54 6.30 9.67
C ARG A 7 -4.33 5.44 8.68
N SER A 8 -5.11 6.09 7.82
CA SER A 8 -5.85 5.41 6.77
C SER A 8 -4.90 4.80 5.74
N ILE A 9 -5.15 3.56 5.34
CA ILE A 9 -4.48 2.94 4.19
C ILE A 9 -5.12 3.52 2.93
N LEU A 10 -4.31 4.18 2.10
CA LEU A 10 -4.75 4.83 0.87
C LEU A 10 -4.67 3.90 -0.34
N ALA A 11 -3.68 2.99 -0.38
CA ALA A 11 -3.53 1.99 -1.43
C ALA A 11 -2.67 0.81 -0.97
N VAL A 12 -2.78 -0.31 -1.68
CA VAL A 12 -2.01 -1.54 -1.47
C VAL A 12 -1.40 -2.00 -2.79
N VAL A 13 -0.16 -2.47 -2.77
CA VAL A 13 0.52 -3.05 -3.94
C VAL A 13 1.10 -4.41 -3.55
N THR A 14 0.68 -5.47 -4.23
CA THR A 14 1.09 -6.86 -3.93
C THR A 14 1.58 -7.58 -5.17
N LEU A 15 2.40 -8.61 -4.99
CA LEU A 15 2.75 -9.59 -6.03
C LEU A 15 1.87 -10.85 -5.97
N ASP A 16 1.17 -11.04 -4.85
CA ASP A 16 0.30 -12.19 -4.63
C ASP A 16 -1.09 -11.70 -4.20
N LYS A 17 -2.08 -12.02 -5.04
CA LYS A 17 -3.49 -11.69 -4.79
C LYS A 17 -4.07 -12.39 -3.56
N ASN A 18 -3.44 -13.46 -3.07
CA ASN A 18 -3.90 -14.19 -1.89
C ASN A 18 -3.46 -13.54 -0.57
N LEU A 19 -2.52 -12.59 -0.59
CA LEU A 19 -2.07 -11.88 0.61
C LEU A 19 -3.01 -10.75 1.03
N VAL A 20 -3.96 -10.38 0.18
CA VAL A 20 -4.96 -9.34 0.44
C VAL A 20 -6.35 -9.96 0.31
N ILE A 21 -6.96 -10.32 1.44
CA ILE A 21 -8.26 -11.01 1.47
C ILE A 21 -9.41 -10.01 1.22
N HIS A 22 -9.39 -8.88 1.95
CA HIS A 22 -10.35 -7.79 1.80
C HIS A 22 -9.61 -6.46 2.00
N SER A 23 -9.90 -5.48 1.16
CA SER A 23 -9.35 -4.13 1.27
C SER A 23 -10.42 -3.10 0.94
N SER A 24 -10.53 -2.07 1.76
CA SER A 24 -11.32 -0.86 1.45
C SER A 24 -10.54 0.12 0.57
N ALA A 25 -9.24 -0.12 0.39
CA ALA A 25 -8.35 0.70 -0.42
C ALA A 25 -8.06 0.03 -1.78
N PRO A 26 -7.86 0.82 -2.86
CA PRO A 26 -7.38 0.32 -4.14
C PRO A 26 -6.18 -0.62 -3.98
N THR A 27 -6.27 -1.81 -4.56
CA THR A 27 -5.21 -2.82 -4.50
C THR A 27 -4.70 -3.09 -5.91
N PHE A 28 -3.39 -2.95 -6.09
CA PHE A 28 -2.69 -3.15 -7.35
C PHE A 28 -1.91 -4.47 -7.29
N LEU A 29 -2.15 -5.35 -8.25
CA LEU A 29 -1.35 -6.56 -8.45
C LEU A 29 -0.22 -6.24 -9.43
N ALA A 30 1.01 -6.21 -8.94
CA ALA A 30 2.20 -6.03 -9.74
C ALA A 30 2.67 -7.35 -10.36
N LYS A 31 3.33 -7.28 -11.51
CA LYS A 31 3.87 -8.46 -12.21
C LYS A 31 5.20 -8.99 -11.64
N ASP A 32 6.00 -8.10 -11.06
CA ASP A 32 7.34 -8.35 -10.55
C ASP A 32 7.73 -7.25 -9.54
N LYS A 33 8.84 -7.46 -8.81
CA LYS A 33 9.30 -6.53 -7.76
C LYS A 33 9.60 -5.14 -8.29
N GLU A 34 10.21 -5.03 -9.47
CA GLU A 34 10.52 -3.74 -10.10
C GLU A 34 9.23 -2.95 -10.36
N SER A 35 8.21 -3.61 -10.93
CA SER A 35 6.90 -3.02 -11.13
C SER A 35 6.21 -2.67 -9.81
N GLN A 36 6.38 -3.48 -8.77
CA GLN A 36 5.79 -3.24 -7.45
C GLN A 36 6.35 -1.95 -6.82
N GLU A 37 7.67 -1.80 -6.83
CA GLU A 37 8.37 -0.63 -6.29
C GLU A 37 8.03 0.63 -7.09
N LYS A 38 7.95 0.53 -8.42
CA LYS A 38 7.56 1.65 -9.28
C LYS A 38 6.13 2.13 -9.01
N ILE A 39 5.17 1.20 -8.98
CA ILE A 39 3.76 1.54 -8.67
C ILE A 39 3.66 2.17 -7.28
N ALA A 40 4.33 1.59 -6.28
CA ALA A 40 4.30 2.13 -4.91
C ALA A 40 4.90 3.55 -4.82
N SER A 41 6.02 3.81 -5.51
CA SER A 41 6.67 5.12 -5.56
C SER A 41 5.80 6.17 -6.27
N GLU A 42 5.15 5.80 -7.37
CA GLU A 42 4.20 6.66 -8.08
C GLU A 42 2.98 6.98 -7.21
N LEU A 43 2.38 5.98 -6.57
CA LEU A 43 1.25 6.16 -5.66
C LEU A 43 1.61 7.01 -4.44
N GLY A 44 2.75 6.78 -3.81
CA GLY A 44 3.22 7.59 -2.68
C GLY A 44 3.32 9.08 -3.06
N ARG A 45 3.84 9.38 -4.25
CA ARG A 45 3.95 10.76 -4.75
C ARG A 45 2.60 11.39 -5.08
N VAL A 46 1.73 10.68 -5.81
CA VAL A 46 0.43 11.19 -6.26
C VAL A 46 -0.54 11.38 -5.10
N LEU A 47 -0.51 10.48 -4.12
CA LEU A 47 -1.40 10.50 -2.96
C LEU A 47 -0.85 11.32 -1.79
N ALA A 48 0.37 11.88 -1.92
CA ALA A 48 1.13 12.47 -0.81
C ALA A 48 1.17 11.53 0.42
N GLY A 49 1.40 10.24 0.17
CA GLY A 49 1.31 9.18 1.17
C GLY A 49 2.65 8.55 1.50
N ASN A 50 2.77 8.03 2.72
CA ASN A 50 3.93 7.29 3.18
C ASN A 50 3.91 5.87 2.63
N VAL A 51 5.04 5.41 2.08
CA VAL A 51 5.20 4.06 1.52
C VAL A 51 5.86 3.15 2.55
N TYR A 52 5.21 2.04 2.88
CA TYR A 52 5.73 1.03 3.81
C TYR A 52 5.71 -0.36 3.18
N GLY A 53 6.88 -1.01 3.17
CA GLY A 53 7.00 -2.42 2.84
C GLY A 53 6.73 -3.29 4.06
N LEU A 54 5.88 -4.31 3.91
CA LEU A 54 5.59 -5.30 4.93
C LEU A 54 6.45 -6.54 4.72
N ALA A 55 6.75 -7.26 5.81
CA ALA A 55 7.61 -8.45 5.77
C ALA A 55 7.04 -9.59 4.91
N ASN A 56 5.73 -9.64 4.69
CA ASN A 56 5.07 -10.62 3.81
C ASN A 56 5.12 -10.23 2.32
N GLY A 57 5.81 -9.14 1.95
CA GLY A 57 5.98 -8.72 0.57
C GLY A 57 4.88 -7.81 0.02
N VAL A 58 3.92 -7.37 0.84
CA VAL A 58 2.94 -6.34 0.47
C VAL A 58 3.52 -4.96 0.72
N ILE A 59 3.25 -4.00 -0.17
CA ILE A 59 3.53 -2.58 0.07
C ILE A 59 2.21 -1.86 0.33
N ILE A 60 2.17 -1.05 1.38
CA ILE A 60 1.02 -0.21 1.71
C ILE A 60 1.40 1.27 1.59
N ILE A 61 0.43 2.08 1.15
CA ILE A 61 0.53 3.53 1.16
C ILE A 61 -0.43 4.02 2.25
N THR A 62 0.05 4.81 3.19
CA THR A 62 -0.79 5.41 4.25
C THR A 62 -0.83 6.91 4.14
N GLN A 63 -1.86 7.52 4.74
CA GLN A 63 -1.86 8.96 4.99
C GLN A 63 -0.68 9.35 5.90
N GLU A 64 -0.22 10.60 5.76
CA GLU A 64 0.80 11.22 6.62
C GLU A 64 0.40 11.24 8.10
#